data_AF-A0A7I4D155-F1
#
_entry.id   AF-A0A7I4D155-F1
#
_cell.length_a   1.000
_cell.length_b   1.000
_cell.length_c   1.000
_cell.angle_alpha   90.00
_cell.angle_beta   90.00
_cell.angle_gamma   90.00
#
_symmetry.space_group_name_H-M   'P 1'
#
loop_
_entity.id
_entity.type
_entity.pdbx_description
1 polymer ?
#
loop_
_entity_poly.entity_id
_entity_poly.type
_entity_poly.pdbx_seq_one_letter_code
_entity_poly.pdbx_strand_id
1 'polypeptide(L)'
;MAAMTVRIAIVGDVHDDWHPVKDSKALHLLKPDVVLFTGDFGNENVDLVRDVSKLDFPKAAILGNHDCWETVSPFAPYMDKSDSEIDKVQEQLELLGDVHVGFGRLDFPALRLSVVGGRPFSMGGERIHSAYNPFAALLGPRFGVHSFRESAQRMVENAKKAPPDSSLVFLAHNGPRGLGSKVHDICGRDWVERGGDHGDPAVVPRVRGIMDPGLTTLTQRHFVLVEFQDKEVESIHEVWVTVGEDDGEVRKTLMYSRPCSSSME
;
A
#
# COMPACT_ATOMS: atom_id res chain seq x y z
N MET A 1 -29.30 14.31 -3.69
CA MET A 1 -28.77 13.93 -2.36
C MET A 1 -27.48 14.70 -2.15
N ALA A 2 -27.00 14.85 -0.91
CA ALA A 2 -25.62 15.29 -0.72
C ALA A 2 -24.67 14.19 -1.25
N ALA A 3 -23.57 14.58 -1.89
CA ALA A 3 -22.55 13.62 -2.31
C ALA A 3 -21.87 13.03 -1.07
N MET A 4 -21.55 11.73 -1.11
CA MET A 4 -20.77 11.11 -0.05
C MET A 4 -19.29 11.28 -0.36
N THR A 5 -18.60 12.09 0.45
CA THR A 5 -17.15 12.12 0.48
C THR A 5 -16.64 10.94 1.29
N VAL A 6 -15.59 10.28 0.81
CA VAL A 6 -14.82 9.27 1.56
C VAL A 6 -13.38 9.73 1.62
N ARG A 7 -12.81 9.77 2.82
CA ARG A 7 -11.43 10.14 3.09
C ARG A 7 -10.60 8.90 3.40
N ILE A 8 -9.62 8.63 2.53
CA ILE A 8 -8.68 7.52 2.69
C ILE A 8 -7.33 8.05 3.14
N ALA A 9 -6.81 7.55 4.27
CA ALA A 9 -5.41 7.73 4.64
C ALA A 9 -4.60 6.52 4.15
N ILE A 10 -3.55 6.76 3.37
CA ILE A 10 -2.64 5.72 2.89
C ILE A 10 -1.32 5.80 3.68
N VAL A 11 -0.87 4.66 4.20
CA VAL A 11 0.37 4.45 4.95
C VAL A 11 1.18 3.37 4.24
N GLY A 12 2.50 3.49 4.19
CA GLY A 12 3.35 2.56 3.46
C GLY A 12 4.81 2.72 3.80
N ASP A 13 5.61 1.72 3.41
CA ASP A 13 7.07 1.77 3.39
C ASP A 13 7.62 2.20 4.76
N VAL A 14 7.03 1.60 5.80
CA VAL A 14 7.08 2.04 7.20
C VAL A 14 8.44 1.77 7.82
N HIS A 15 9.08 0.66 7.43
CA HIS A 15 10.45 0.28 7.78
C HIS A 15 10.83 0.59 9.24
N ASP A 16 10.08 0.00 10.16
CA ASP A 16 10.25 0.10 11.62
C ASP A 16 9.96 1.49 12.25
N ASP A 17 9.72 2.55 11.46
CA ASP A 17 9.38 3.90 11.95
C ASP A 17 7.87 4.07 12.23
N TRP A 18 7.32 3.18 13.06
CA TRP A 18 5.97 3.28 13.60
C TRP A 18 5.99 3.40 15.12
N HIS A 19 5.45 4.50 15.63
CA HIS A 19 5.30 4.72 17.06
C HIS A 19 3.80 4.64 17.43
N PRO A 20 3.33 3.59 18.14
CA PRO A 20 1.91 3.30 18.29
C PRO A 20 1.07 4.46 18.86
N VAL A 21 1.62 5.22 19.82
CA VAL A 21 0.95 6.43 20.36
C VAL A 21 0.96 7.61 19.37
N LYS A 22 2.12 7.99 18.82
CA LYS A 22 2.28 9.20 18.00
C LYS A 22 1.58 9.07 16.64
N ASP A 23 1.66 7.90 16.00
CA ASP A 23 1.08 7.67 14.69
C ASP A 23 -0.43 7.39 14.75
N SER A 24 -0.91 6.77 15.84
CA SER A 24 -2.36 6.76 16.15
C SER A 24 -2.90 8.17 16.42
N LYS A 25 -2.17 9.03 17.16
CA LYS A 25 -2.53 10.47 17.35
C LYS A 25 -2.64 11.19 16.00
N ALA A 26 -1.73 10.93 15.06
CA ALA A 26 -1.78 11.48 13.70
C ALA A 26 -3.04 11.03 12.92
N LEU A 27 -3.37 9.74 12.91
CA LEU A 27 -4.59 9.22 12.26
C LEU A 27 -5.87 9.87 12.85
N HIS A 28 -5.96 10.01 14.18
CA HIS A 28 -7.08 10.68 14.84
C HIS A 28 -7.22 12.16 14.46
N LEU A 29 -6.11 12.86 14.14
CA LEU A 29 -6.13 14.25 13.66
C LEU A 29 -6.55 14.35 12.19
N LEU A 30 -6.12 13.40 11.33
CA LEU A 30 -6.50 13.34 9.91
C LEU A 30 -7.99 13.01 9.71
N LYS A 31 -8.58 12.23 10.63
CA LYS A 31 -9.96 11.74 10.61
C LYS A 31 -10.31 11.03 9.29
N PRO A 32 -9.59 9.95 8.93
CA PRO A 32 -9.95 9.12 7.78
C PRO A 32 -11.19 8.27 8.10
N ASP A 33 -11.97 7.95 7.06
CA ASP A 33 -13.02 6.94 7.14
C ASP A 33 -12.45 5.52 7.06
N VAL A 34 -11.27 5.37 6.44
CA VAL A 34 -10.52 4.11 6.29
C VAL A 34 -9.02 4.36 6.14
N VAL A 35 -8.21 3.47 6.71
CA VAL A 35 -6.73 3.49 6.61
C VAL A 35 -6.25 2.31 5.75
N LEU A 36 -5.42 2.58 4.74
CA LEU A 36 -4.85 1.55 3.86
C LEU A 36 -3.34 1.44 4.07
N PHE A 37 -2.86 0.26 4.44
CA PHE A 37 -1.44 -0.03 4.60
C PHE A 37 -0.90 -0.78 3.37
N THR A 38 0.06 -0.19 2.65
CA THR A 38 0.68 -0.82 1.46
C THR A 38 1.73 -1.88 1.82
N GLY A 39 2.10 -2.01 3.10
CA GLY A 39 3.08 -2.98 3.59
C GLY A 39 4.48 -2.38 3.79
N ASP A 40 5.46 -3.27 3.90
CA ASP A 40 6.83 -2.98 4.35
C ASP A 40 6.85 -2.32 5.73
N PHE A 41 6.17 -2.99 6.66
CA PHE A 41 6.16 -2.72 8.09
C PHE A 41 7.59 -2.74 8.66
N GLY A 42 8.43 -3.69 8.21
CA GLY A 42 9.87 -3.68 8.45
C GLY A 42 10.44 -5.06 8.75
N ASN A 43 11.10 -5.70 7.77
CA ASN A 43 11.90 -6.93 7.97
C ASN A 43 11.27 -8.01 8.88
N GLU A 44 9.99 -8.32 8.68
CA GLU A 44 9.20 -9.26 9.51
C GLU A 44 8.96 -8.82 10.97
N ASN A 45 8.88 -7.52 11.25
CA ASN A 45 8.53 -6.95 12.55
C ASN A 45 7.07 -7.23 12.93
N VAL A 46 6.88 -8.40 13.53
CA VAL A 46 5.61 -8.91 14.05
C VAL A 46 4.94 -7.93 15.03
N ASP A 47 5.69 -7.28 15.93
CA ASP A 47 5.10 -6.43 16.95
C ASP A 47 4.58 -5.10 16.40
N LEU A 48 5.20 -4.56 15.34
CA LEU A 48 4.67 -3.42 14.60
C LEU A 48 3.34 -3.78 13.92
N VAL A 49 3.28 -4.95 13.26
CA VAL A 49 2.02 -5.48 12.69
C VAL A 49 0.98 -5.74 13.79
N ARG A 50 1.40 -6.19 14.98
CA ARG A 50 0.56 -6.37 16.18
C ARG A 50 0.00 -5.05 16.69
N ASP A 51 0.68 -3.92 16.52
CA ASP A 51 0.18 -2.60 16.89
C ASP A 51 -0.72 -1.99 15.79
N VAL A 52 -0.42 -2.22 14.52
CA VAL A 52 -1.30 -1.87 13.39
C VAL A 52 -2.64 -2.62 13.46
N SER A 53 -2.64 -3.91 13.83
CA SER A 53 -3.88 -4.68 13.96
C SER A 53 -4.77 -4.18 15.11
N LYS A 54 -4.20 -3.67 16.21
CA LYS A 54 -4.93 -3.06 17.36
C LYS A 54 -5.60 -1.72 17.08
N LEU A 55 -5.22 -0.99 16.02
CA LEU A 55 -5.75 0.36 15.74
C LEU A 55 -7.29 0.37 15.61
N ASP A 56 -7.96 1.27 16.32
CA ASP A 56 -9.43 1.42 16.28
C ASP A 56 -9.89 2.27 15.07
N PHE A 57 -9.57 1.77 13.87
CA PHE A 57 -9.95 2.35 12.59
C PHE A 57 -10.39 1.24 11.62
N PRO A 58 -11.40 1.47 10.76
CA PRO A 58 -11.62 0.66 9.57
C PRO A 58 -10.32 0.66 8.75
N LYS A 59 -9.80 -0.53 8.42
CA LYS A 59 -8.49 -0.65 7.77
C LYS A 59 -8.42 -1.81 6.78
N ALA A 60 -7.50 -1.71 5.84
CA ALA A 60 -7.04 -2.84 5.02
C ALA A 60 -5.51 -2.77 4.90
N ALA A 61 -4.86 -3.92 4.82
CA ALA A 61 -3.41 -4.05 4.72
C ALA A 61 -3.00 -5.06 3.66
N ILE A 62 -1.86 -4.86 3.02
CA ILE A 62 -1.14 -5.88 2.27
C ILE A 62 0.29 -5.97 2.81
N LEU A 63 0.93 -7.13 2.69
CA LEU A 63 2.33 -7.31 3.07
C LEU A 63 3.24 -7.07 1.86
N GLY A 64 4.29 -6.27 2.06
CA GLY A 64 5.30 -5.95 1.07
C GLY A 64 6.47 -6.95 1.05
N ASN A 65 7.55 -6.64 0.34
CA ASN A 65 8.70 -7.54 0.25
C ASN A 65 9.56 -7.57 1.52
N HIS A 66 9.70 -6.47 2.26
CA HIS A 66 10.39 -6.48 3.54
C HIS A 66 9.60 -7.24 4.62
N ASP A 67 8.28 -7.37 4.49
CA ASP A 67 7.43 -8.17 5.39
C ASP A 67 7.62 -9.70 5.28
N CYS A 68 8.54 -10.15 4.42
CA CYS A 68 9.03 -11.53 4.37
C CYS A 68 10.55 -11.63 4.09
N TRP A 69 11.31 -10.60 4.48
CA TRP A 69 12.74 -10.50 4.17
C TRP A 69 13.59 -11.59 4.84
N GLU A 70 13.44 -11.81 6.15
CA GLU A 70 14.26 -12.77 6.90
C GLU A 70 14.06 -14.22 6.43
N THR A 71 12.84 -14.52 5.98
CA THR A 71 12.40 -15.83 5.49
C THR A 71 12.93 -16.13 4.09
N VAL A 72 12.95 -15.15 3.17
CA VAL A 72 13.22 -15.40 1.72
C VAL A 72 14.44 -14.71 1.13
N SER A 73 15.03 -13.73 1.82
CA SER A 73 16.16 -12.97 1.28
C SER A 73 17.34 -13.89 0.92
N PRO A 74 18.13 -13.60 -0.14
CA PRO A 74 19.38 -14.33 -0.41
C PRO A 74 20.37 -14.31 0.78
N PHE A 75 20.18 -13.38 1.73
CA PHE A 75 20.97 -13.29 2.96
C PHE A 75 20.40 -14.09 4.14
N ALA A 76 19.19 -14.64 4.04
CA ALA A 76 18.55 -15.48 5.06
C ALA A 76 19.41 -16.68 5.55
N PRO A 77 20.33 -17.28 4.77
CA PRO A 77 21.26 -18.29 5.29
C PRO A 77 22.33 -17.76 6.26
N TYR A 78 22.52 -16.44 6.34
CA TYR A 78 23.58 -15.76 7.08
C TYR A 78 23.07 -14.83 8.20
N MET A 79 21.76 -14.64 8.32
CA MET A 79 21.13 -13.92 9.43
C MET A 79 21.13 -14.78 10.70
N ASP A 80 20.95 -14.16 11.88
CA ASP A 80 20.75 -14.92 13.10
C ASP A 80 19.44 -15.74 13.01
N LYS A 81 19.46 -16.92 13.62
CA LYS A 81 18.40 -17.94 13.56
C LYS A 81 17.97 -18.42 14.94
N SER A 82 18.30 -17.66 15.98
CA SER A 82 17.77 -17.78 17.33
C SER A 82 16.25 -17.98 17.37
N ASP A 83 15.49 -17.21 16.56
CA ASP A 83 14.03 -17.30 16.45
C ASP A 83 13.50 -18.25 15.35
N SER A 84 14.35 -19.05 14.67
CA SER A 84 13.99 -19.69 13.39
C SER A 84 12.96 -20.84 13.43
N GLU A 85 12.41 -21.16 14.60
CA GLU A 85 11.22 -22.03 14.71
C GLU A 85 9.89 -21.25 14.52
N ILE A 86 9.93 -19.91 14.50
CA ILE A 86 8.76 -19.03 14.36
C ILE A 86 8.63 -18.56 12.90
N ASP A 87 7.52 -18.90 12.24
CA ASP A 87 7.14 -18.32 10.95
C ASP A 87 6.52 -16.92 11.18
N LYS A 88 7.40 -15.91 11.33
CA LYS A 88 7.01 -14.50 11.55
C LYS A 88 6.08 -13.97 10.45
N VAL A 89 6.18 -14.46 9.23
CA VAL A 89 5.29 -14.06 8.12
C VAL A 89 3.90 -14.67 8.27
N GLN A 90 3.80 -15.90 8.77
CA GLN A 90 2.52 -16.48 9.15
C GLN A 90 1.90 -15.75 10.36
N GLU A 91 2.68 -15.37 11.38
CA GLU A 91 2.14 -14.59 12.50
C GLU A 91 1.66 -13.21 12.04
N GLN A 92 2.38 -12.51 11.15
CA GLN A 92 1.89 -11.25 10.55
C GLN A 92 0.56 -11.43 9.80
N LEU A 93 0.40 -12.53 9.04
CA LEU A 93 -0.87 -12.84 8.35
C LEU A 93 -2.00 -13.14 9.33
N GLU A 94 -1.74 -13.85 10.43
CA GLU A 94 -2.72 -14.16 11.47
C GLU A 94 -3.11 -12.93 12.31
N LEU A 95 -2.16 -12.02 12.56
CA LEU A 95 -2.39 -10.74 13.23
C LEU A 95 -3.23 -9.76 12.41
N LEU A 96 -3.10 -9.79 11.08
CA LEU A 96 -3.94 -9.00 10.18
C LEU A 96 -5.29 -9.67 9.90
N GLY A 97 -5.34 -11.01 9.80
CA GLY A 97 -6.57 -11.76 9.56
C GLY A 97 -7.38 -11.21 8.38
N ASP A 98 -8.67 -10.95 8.61
CA ASP A 98 -9.60 -10.43 7.60
C ASP A 98 -9.25 -9.03 7.05
N VAL A 99 -8.36 -8.25 7.70
CA VAL A 99 -7.87 -6.98 7.12
C VAL A 99 -6.71 -7.17 6.15
N HIS A 100 -6.10 -8.36 6.05
CA HIS A 100 -5.13 -8.65 5.01
C HIS A 100 -5.84 -8.88 3.67
N VAL A 101 -5.70 -7.93 2.73
CA VAL A 101 -6.36 -8.00 1.42
C VAL A 101 -5.51 -8.65 0.33
N GLY A 102 -4.25 -9.05 0.57
CA GLY A 102 -3.39 -9.67 -0.45
C GLY A 102 -4.05 -10.89 -1.09
N PHE A 103 -4.26 -10.84 -2.42
CA PHE A 103 -5.08 -11.80 -3.17
C PHE A 103 -6.53 -12.05 -2.66
N GLY A 104 -7.02 -11.19 -1.76
CA GLY A 104 -8.36 -11.12 -1.21
C GLY A 104 -9.08 -9.82 -1.60
N ARG A 105 -10.06 -9.43 -0.78
CA ARG A 105 -10.81 -8.17 -0.88
C ARG A 105 -11.57 -7.93 0.43
N LEU A 106 -11.57 -6.69 0.91
CA LEU A 106 -12.40 -6.22 2.01
C LEU A 106 -13.41 -5.18 1.51
N ASP A 107 -14.67 -5.31 1.92
CA ASP A 107 -15.73 -4.35 1.61
C ASP A 107 -15.98 -3.42 2.80
N PHE A 108 -16.23 -2.14 2.51
CA PHE A 108 -16.71 -1.14 3.46
C PHE A 108 -18.08 -0.61 2.98
N PRO A 109 -19.19 -1.33 3.21
CA PRO A 109 -20.49 -0.99 2.62
C PRO A 109 -21.01 0.40 3.00
N ALA A 110 -20.73 0.85 4.24
CA ALA A 110 -21.08 2.19 4.72
C ALA A 110 -20.38 3.32 3.95
N LEU A 111 -19.21 3.04 3.37
CA LEU A 111 -18.42 3.98 2.56
C LEU A 111 -18.67 3.78 1.05
N ARG A 112 -19.46 2.78 0.65
CA ARG A 112 -19.56 2.32 -0.75
C ARG A 112 -18.16 2.12 -1.37
N LEU A 113 -17.29 1.42 -0.65
CA LEU A 113 -15.91 1.17 -1.05
C LEU A 113 -15.60 -0.33 -0.96
N SER A 114 -14.83 -0.83 -1.91
CA SER A 114 -14.27 -2.19 -1.88
C SER A 114 -12.77 -2.12 -2.19
N VAL A 115 -11.95 -2.60 -1.27
CA VAL A 115 -10.50 -2.67 -1.40
C VAL A 115 -10.13 -4.07 -1.89
N VAL A 116 -9.55 -4.16 -3.09
CA VAL A 116 -9.03 -5.40 -3.67
C VAL A 116 -7.52 -5.40 -3.51
N GLY A 117 -6.95 -6.37 -2.81
CA GLY A 117 -5.50 -6.40 -2.64
C GLY A 117 -4.78 -6.99 -3.84
N GLY A 118 -3.57 -6.48 -4.08
CA GLY A 118 -2.67 -6.92 -5.12
C GLY A 118 -1.95 -8.23 -4.80
N ARG A 119 -0.78 -8.40 -5.44
CA ARG A 119 0.20 -9.44 -5.11
C ARG A 119 0.95 -9.03 -3.83
N PRO A 120 0.85 -9.77 -2.72
CA PRO A 120 1.70 -9.54 -1.55
C PRO A 120 3.16 -9.91 -1.87
N PHE A 121 4.09 -9.50 -1.01
CA PHE A 121 5.53 -9.82 -1.13
C PHE A 121 6.18 -9.33 -2.44
N SER A 122 5.65 -8.25 -3.03
CA SER A 122 6.01 -7.84 -4.40
C SER A 122 7.08 -6.74 -4.42
N MET A 123 8.34 -7.10 -4.67
CA MET A 123 9.38 -6.16 -5.15
C MET A 123 9.21 -5.71 -6.61
N GLY A 124 8.04 -6.01 -7.20
CA GLY A 124 7.75 -5.75 -8.59
C GLY A 124 8.51 -6.62 -9.59
N GLY A 125 8.80 -6.03 -10.75
CA GLY A 125 9.58 -6.60 -11.84
C GLY A 125 8.95 -7.78 -12.60
N GLU A 126 9.53 -8.13 -13.74
CA GLU A 126 9.02 -9.18 -14.67
C GLU A 126 9.20 -10.63 -14.19
N ARG A 127 9.70 -10.86 -12.97
CA ARG A 127 10.07 -12.20 -12.49
C ARG A 127 9.27 -12.54 -11.23
N ILE A 128 8.41 -13.55 -11.35
CA ILE A 128 7.83 -14.25 -10.20
C ILE A 128 8.88 -15.28 -9.71
N HIS A 129 8.95 -16.49 -10.25
CA HIS A 129 9.89 -17.49 -9.75
C HIS A 129 11.27 -17.37 -10.42
N SER A 130 12.24 -16.79 -9.71
CA SER A 130 13.66 -16.85 -10.08
C SER A 130 14.55 -16.67 -8.85
N ALA A 131 15.83 -17.05 -8.94
CA ALA A 131 16.83 -16.78 -7.88
C ALA A 131 17.03 -15.27 -7.57
N TYR A 132 16.46 -14.38 -8.40
CA TYR A 132 16.48 -12.92 -8.22
C TYR A 132 15.14 -12.35 -7.73
N ASN A 133 14.12 -13.20 -7.49
CA ASN A 133 12.91 -12.85 -6.76
C ASN A 133 12.44 -14.06 -5.92
N PRO A 134 13.07 -14.33 -4.77
CA PRO A 134 12.69 -15.42 -3.88
C PRO A 134 11.36 -15.16 -3.14
N PHE A 135 10.96 -13.90 -2.98
CA PHE A 135 9.71 -13.46 -2.32
C PHE A 135 8.46 -14.10 -2.94
N ALA A 136 8.47 -14.30 -4.26
CA ALA A 136 7.40 -14.98 -4.96
C ALA A 136 7.24 -16.48 -4.61
N ALA A 137 8.24 -17.12 -3.98
CA ALA A 137 8.17 -18.54 -3.59
C ALA A 137 7.06 -18.81 -2.56
N LEU A 138 6.66 -17.80 -1.77
CA LEU A 138 5.62 -17.88 -0.75
C LEU A 138 4.20 -17.87 -1.33
N LEU A 139 4.02 -17.39 -2.56
CA LEU A 139 2.69 -17.19 -3.17
C LEU A 139 1.98 -18.51 -3.49
N GLY A 140 2.74 -19.56 -3.81
CA GLY A 140 2.23 -20.91 -3.98
C GLY A 140 1.73 -21.49 -2.65
N PRO A 141 2.61 -21.68 -1.65
CA PRO A 141 2.25 -22.26 -0.35
C PRO A 141 1.18 -21.49 0.43
N ARG A 142 1.22 -20.15 0.46
CA ARG A 142 0.31 -19.34 1.29
C ARG A 142 -0.98 -18.89 0.59
N PHE A 143 -0.98 -18.79 -0.75
CA PHE A 143 -2.13 -18.26 -1.50
C PHE A 143 -2.61 -19.13 -2.68
N GLY A 144 -1.90 -20.19 -3.04
CA GLY A 144 -2.22 -21.02 -4.21
C GLY A 144 -2.11 -20.25 -5.53
N VAL A 145 -1.11 -19.38 -5.66
CA VAL A 145 -0.85 -18.57 -6.87
C VAL A 145 0.57 -18.82 -7.36
N HIS A 146 0.70 -19.32 -8.59
CA HIS A 146 1.96 -19.80 -9.18
C HIS A 146 2.40 -19.01 -10.43
N SER A 147 1.58 -18.08 -10.95
CA SER A 147 1.93 -17.26 -12.12
C SER A 147 1.37 -15.84 -12.08
N PHE A 148 1.93 -14.95 -12.90
CA PHE A 148 1.39 -13.59 -13.12
C PHE A 148 -0.04 -13.62 -13.67
N ARG A 149 -0.41 -14.66 -14.43
CA ARG A 149 -1.78 -14.83 -14.95
C ARG A 149 -2.75 -15.15 -13.82
N GLU A 150 -2.41 -16.08 -12.93
CA GLU A 150 -3.22 -16.39 -11.75
C GLU A 150 -3.31 -15.19 -10.80
N SER A 151 -2.20 -14.49 -10.59
CA SER A 151 -2.13 -13.23 -9.82
C SER A 151 -3.12 -12.18 -10.35
N ALA A 152 -3.07 -11.89 -11.65
CA ALA A 152 -4.00 -10.96 -12.29
C ALA A 152 -5.46 -11.47 -12.29
N GLN A 153 -5.67 -12.77 -12.55
CA GLN A 153 -7.00 -13.38 -12.52
C GLN A 153 -7.63 -13.29 -11.13
N ARG A 154 -6.88 -13.57 -10.06
CA ARG A 154 -7.35 -13.48 -8.67
C ARG A 154 -7.82 -12.07 -8.31
N MET A 155 -7.05 -11.04 -8.69
CA MET A 155 -7.45 -9.64 -8.53
C MET A 155 -8.73 -9.32 -9.31
N VAL A 156 -8.84 -9.74 -10.57
CA VAL A 156 -10.03 -9.51 -11.40
C VAL A 156 -11.26 -10.26 -10.88
N GLU A 157 -11.10 -11.49 -10.38
CA GLU A 157 -12.18 -12.25 -9.76
C GLU A 157 -12.66 -11.60 -8.46
N ASN A 158 -11.78 -11.02 -7.67
CA ASN A 158 -12.16 -10.30 -6.45
C ASN A 158 -12.82 -8.96 -6.77
N ALA A 159 -12.31 -8.19 -7.73
CA ALA A 159 -12.95 -6.96 -8.20
C ALA A 159 -14.37 -7.21 -8.75
N LYS A 160 -14.59 -8.34 -9.44
CA LYS A 160 -15.93 -8.77 -9.92
C LYS A 160 -16.91 -9.19 -8.82
N LYS A 161 -16.43 -9.46 -7.59
CA LYS A 161 -17.27 -9.80 -6.43
C LYS A 161 -17.69 -8.56 -5.62
N ALA A 162 -17.11 -7.38 -5.91
CA ALA A 162 -17.48 -6.13 -5.26
C ALA A 162 -18.99 -5.83 -5.41
N PRO A 163 -19.63 -5.21 -4.41
CA PRO A 163 -20.99 -4.70 -4.56
C PRO A 163 -21.06 -3.77 -5.78
N PRO A 164 -22.07 -3.89 -6.68
CA PRO A 164 -22.15 -3.09 -7.91
C PRO A 164 -22.14 -1.57 -7.67
N ASP A 165 -22.44 -1.15 -6.44
CA ASP A 165 -22.50 0.25 -6.04
C ASP A 165 -21.28 0.79 -5.29
N SER A 166 -20.24 -0.03 -5.11
CA SER A 166 -18.96 0.38 -4.52
C SER A 166 -18.00 1.01 -5.54
N SER A 167 -17.20 1.97 -5.09
CA SER A 167 -15.92 2.32 -5.70
C SER A 167 -14.90 1.20 -5.50
N LEU A 168 -14.02 0.95 -6.47
CA LEU A 168 -12.92 0.00 -6.36
C LEU A 168 -11.60 0.72 -6.06
N VAL A 169 -10.89 0.29 -5.02
CA VAL A 169 -9.49 0.66 -4.79
C VAL A 169 -8.63 -0.60 -4.84
N PHE A 170 -7.55 -0.57 -5.61
CA PHE A 170 -6.55 -1.63 -5.62
C PHE A 170 -5.42 -1.27 -4.66
N LEU A 171 -5.19 -2.11 -3.64
CA LEU A 171 -4.14 -1.92 -2.64
C LEU A 171 -2.99 -2.89 -2.90
N ALA A 172 -1.85 -2.39 -3.37
CA ALA A 172 -0.66 -3.18 -3.67
C ALA A 172 0.57 -2.51 -3.06
N HIS A 173 1.57 -3.33 -2.69
CA HIS A 173 2.85 -2.80 -2.20
C HIS A 173 3.69 -2.15 -3.31
N ASN A 174 3.59 -2.66 -4.55
CA ASN A 174 4.34 -2.12 -5.68
C ASN A 174 3.45 -1.42 -6.70
N GLY A 175 4.00 -0.36 -7.29
CA GLY A 175 3.36 0.41 -8.35
C GLY A 175 3.08 -0.41 -9.62
N PRO A 176 2.16 0.02 -10.48
CA PRO A 176 1.71 -0.75 -11.65
C PRO A 176 2.64 -0.63 -12.88
N ARG A 177 2.85 -1.75 -13.60
CA ARG A 177 3.80 -1.88 -14.73
C ARG A 177 3.51 -0.91 -15.89
N GLY A 178 4.54 -0.24 -16.39
CA GLY A 178 4.46 0.64 -17.56
C GLY A 178 4.64 2.12 -17.23
N LEU A 179 4.86 2.45 -15.95
CA LEU A 179 5.22 3.78 -15.45
C LEU A 179 6.61 3.79 -14.82
N GLY A 180 7.51 2.90 -15.23
CA GLY A 180 8.88 2.80 -14.68
C GLY A 180 10.00 2.86 -15.71
N SER A 181 9.76 3.40 -16.90
CA SER A 181 10.73 3.34 -18.02
C SER A 181 12.07 4.06 -17.73
N LYS A 182 12.08 5.02 -16.82
CA LYS A 182 13.24 5.83 -16.41
C LYS A 182 13.42 5.83 -14.89
N VAL A 183 14.61 6.27 -14.45
CA VAL A 183 15.02 6.51 -13.06
C VAL A 183 13.99 7.35 -12.27
N HIS A 184 13.32 8.32 -12.91
CA HIS A 184 12.40 9.27 -12.26
C HIS A 184 10.93 9.10 -12.67
N ASP A 185 10.55 7.97 -13.28
CA ASP A 185 9.13 7.66 -13.48
C ASP A 185 8.55 7.03 -12.18
N ILE A 186 7.25 7.17 -11.91
CA ILE A 186 6.60 6.83 -10.61
C ILE A 186 6.65 5.33 -10.21
N CYS A 187 6.99 4.43 -11.11
CA CYS A 187 7.26 3.01 -10.83
C CYS A 187 8.65 2.58 -11.35
N GLY A 188 9.54 3.57 -11.46
CA GLY A 188 10.88 3.43 -12.00
C GLY A 188 11.88 2.93 -10.96
N ARG A 189 12.87 2.18 -11.44
CA ARG A 189 14.01 1.79 -10.63
C ARG A 189 15.04 2.92 -10.57
N ASP A 190 15.05 3.70 -9.52
CA ASP A 190 15.97 4.83 -9.37
C ASP A 190 17.40 4.42 -8.98
N TRP A 191 17.56 3.34 -8.18
CA TRP A 191 18.85 2.83 -7.70
C TRP A 191 19.74 2.16 -8.76
N VAL A 192 19.45 2.31 -10.06
CA VAL A 192 20.31 1.90 -11.17
C VAL A 192 20.26 2.95 -12.29
N GLU A 193 21.43 3.43 -12.69
CA GLU A 193 21.68 4.53 -13.66
C GLU A 193 20.80 4.52 -14.94
N ARG A 194 20.49 3.33 -15.49
CA ARG A 194 19.68 3.19 -16.72
C ARG A 194 18.16 3.19 -16.50
N GLY A 195 17.69 3.27 -15.26
CA GLY A 195 16.28 3.03 -14.90
C GLY A 195 15.84 1.57 -15.10
N GLY A 196 14.53 1.37 -15.19
CA GLY A 196 13.92 0.10 -15.56
C GLY A 196 12.54 -0.10 -14.95
N ASP A 197 11.59 -0.60 -15.76
CA ASP A 197 10.19 -0.77 -15.40
C ASP A 197 10.04 -1.88 -14.34
N HIS A 198 9.99 -1.45 -13.07
CA HIS A 198 9.83 -2.31 -11.90
C HIS A 198 8.36 -2.45 -11.47
N GLY A 199 7.42 -1.74 -12.11
CA GLY A 199 6.01 -1.90 -11.80
C GLY A 199 5.50 -3.34 -11.99
N ASP A 200 4.49 -3.75 -11.21
CA ASP A 200 4.02 -5.13 -11.13
C ASP A 200 3.33 -5.57 -12.43
N PRO A 201 3.81 -6.59 -13.16
CA PRO A 201 3.20 -7.03 -14.41
C PRO A 201 1.73 -7.48 -14.30
N ALA A 202 1.22 -7.77 -13.10
CA ALA A 202 -0.18 -8.12 -12.88
C ALA A 202 -1.09 -6.89 -12.69
N VAL A 203 -0.53 -5.68 -12.50
CA VAL A 203 -1.28 -4.41 -12.36
C VAL A 203 -0.77 -3.42 -13.40
N VAL A 204 -1.61 -3.03 -14.38
CA VAL A 204 -1.18 -2.18 -15.50
C VAL A 204 -1.99 -0.87 -15.52
N PRO A 205 -1.37 0.31 -15.51
CA PRO A 205 -2.04 1.60 -15.36
C PRO A 205 -2.23 2.32 -16.70
N ARG A 206 -2.86 3.49 -16.65
CA ARG A 206 -2.79 4.52 -17.70
C ARG A 206 -2.71 5.89 -17.02
N VAL A 207 -1.57 6.58 -17.12
CA VAL A 207 -1.33 7.88 -16.47
C VAL A 207 -0.60 8.84 -17.43
N ARG A 208 -0.83 10.13 -17.24
CA ARG A 208 -0.24 11.28 -17.94
C ARG A 208 -0.09 12.39 -16.89
N GLY A 209 1.07 13.05 -16.75
CA GLY A 209 1.34 13.93 -15.59
C GLY A 209 2.36 15.06 -15.82
N ILE A 210 2.58 15.86 -14.76
CA ILE A 210 3.49 17.03 -14.63
C ILE A 210 4.06 17.02 -13.16
N MET A 211 5.12 17.80 -12.84
CA MET A 211 5.97 17.68 -11.62
C MET A 211 6.08 18.97 -10.77
N ASP A 212 6.42 18.86 -9.46
CA ASP A 212 7.07 19.90 -8.62
C ASP A 212 7.70 19.27 -7.31
N PRO A 213 8.77 19.80 -6.64
CA PRO A 213 9.38 19.16 -5.43
C PRO A 213 9.95 20.04 -4.27
N GLY A 214 9.92 19.60 -2.98
CA GLY A 214 10.91 20.06 -1.97
C GLY A 214 10.72 19.92 -0.42
N LEU A 215 11.54 19.04 0.21
CA LEU A 215 12.14 19.09 1.57
C LEU A 215 11.34 18.84 2.90
N THR A 216 12.12 18.71 3.99
CA THR A 216 11.98 17.81 5.17
C THR A 216 12.61 18.46 6.44
N THR A 217 12.70 17.98 7.70
CA THR A 217 12.17 16.91 8.62
C THR A 217 12.79 17.22 10.01
N LEU A 218 12.23 17.12 11.24
CA LEU A 218 10.93 16.71 11.80
C LEU A 218 10.52 15.23 11.67
N THR A 219 9.82 14.66 12.68
CA THR A 219 9.06 13.41 12.53
C THR A 219 7.86 13.70 11.65
N GLN A 220 8.13 13.64 10.35
CA GLN A 220 7.28 14.08 9.27
C GLN A 220 6.69 12.83 8.61
N ARG A 221 5.44 12.51 8.93
CA ARG A 221 4.74 11.35 8.38
C ARG A 221 4.13 11.71 7.04
N HIS A 222 4.57 11.04 5.98
CA HIS A 222 3.99 11.16 4.65
C HIS A 222 2.74 10.27 4.55
N PHE A 223 1.63 10.88 4.15
CA PHE A 223 0.40 10.18 3.77
C PHE A 223 -0.05 10.67 2.41
N VAL A 224 -0.54 9.77 1.56
CA VAL A 224 -1.37 10.18 0.41
C VAL A 224 -2.82 10.19 0.86
N LEU A 225 -3.44 11.37 0.83
CA LEU A 225 -4.83 11.59 1.18
C LEU A 225 -5.65 11.67 -0.13
N VAL A 226 -6.42 10.62 -0.40
CA VAL A 226 -7.36 10.61 -1.54
C VAL A 226 -8.76 10.88 -1.03
N GLU A 227 -9.42 11.89 -1.60
CA GLU A 227 -10.81 12.22 -1.33
C GLU A 227 -11.63 11.96 -2.60
N PHE A 228 -12.67 11.13 -2.46
CA PHE A 228 -13.57 10.77 -3.57
C PHE A 228 -14.88 11.55 -3.48
N GLN A 229 -15.46 11.89 -4.64
CA GLN A 229 -16.83 12.41 -4.74
C GLN A 229 -17.59 11.71 -5.87
N ASP A 230 -18.73 11.10 -5.53
CA ASP A 230 -19.63 10.41 -6.46
C ASP A 230 -18.93 9.36 -7.34
N LYS A 231 -18.06 8.57 -6.69
CA LYS A 231 -17.18 7.50 -7.24
C LYS A 231 -15.97 7.97 -8.08
N GLU A 232 -15.86 9.26 -8.39
CA GLU A 232 -14.66 9.84 -9.01
C GLU A 232 -13.67 10.34 -7.95
N VAL A 233 -12.39 10.49 -8.32
CA VAL A 233 -11.39 11.17 -7.48
C VAL A 233 -11.66 12.67 -7.52
N GLU A 234 -11.89 13.28 -6.35
CA GLU A 234 -12.13 14.72 -6.22
C GLU A 234 -10.82 15.45 -5.88
N SER A 235 -10.00 14.88 -4.98
CA SER A 235 -8.64 15.36 -4.73
C SER A 235 -7.66 14.23 -4.41
N ILE A 236 -6.38 14.49 -4.69
CA ILE A 236 -5.24 13.80 -4.11
C ILE A 236 -4.36 14.86 -3.49
N HIS A 237 -4.11 14.75 -2.19
CA HIS A 237 -3.13 15.55 -1.49
C HIS A 237 -1.98 14.67 -1.00
N GLU A 238 -0.76 15.14 -1.22
CA GLU A 238 0.39 14.74 -0.41
C GLU A 238 0.23 15.44 0.94
N VAL A 239 0.25 14.68 2.03
CA VAL A 239 0.01 15.21 3.37
C VAL A 239 1.18 14.83 4.26
N TRP A 240 1.93 15.85 4.67
CA TRP A 240 3.02 15.73 5.62
C TRP A 240 2.53 16.16 7.00
N VAL A 241 2.41 15.20 7.92
CA VAL A 241 2.05 15.45 9.32
C VAL A 241 3.32 15.49 10.16
N THR A 242 3.63 16.67 10.69
CA THR A 242 4.64 16.86 11.73
C THR A 242 4.00 16.55 13.08
N VAL A 243 4.55 15.59 13.83
CA VAL A 243 4.07 15.25 15.17
C VAL A 243 5.09 15.67 16.22
N GLY A 244 4.72 16.64 17.07
CA GLY A 244 5.43 16.96 18.30
C GLY A 244 4.97 16.07 19.47
N GLU A 245 5.50 16.32 20.66
CA GLU A 245 5.07 15.55 21.85
C GLU A 245 3.67 16.02 22.29
N ASP A 246 3.54 17.32 22.53
CA ASP A 246 2.26 17.97 22.86
C ASP A 246 1.44 18.34 21.61
N ASP A 247 2.07 18.91 20.58
CA ASP A 247 1.43 19.52 19.41
C ASP A 247 1.57 18.71 18.11
N GLY A 248 1.21 19.32 16.97
CA GLY A 248 1.34 18.75 15.63
C GLY A 248 0.86 19.69 14.53
N GLU A 249 1.53 19.68 13.39
CA GLU A 249 1.24 20.51 12.21
C GLU A 249 0.89 19.61 11.02
N VAL A 250 -0.17 19.93 10.28
CA VAL A 250 -0.58 19.19 9.08
C VAL A 250 -0.39 20.08 7.85
N ARG A 251 0.61 19.76 7.03
CA ARG A 251 0.82 20.40 5.72
C ARG A 251 0.19 19.55 4.63
N LYS A 252 -0.52 20.18 3.70
CA LYS A 252 -1.14 19.52 2.54
C LYS A 252 -0.68 20.19 1.25
N THR A 253 -0.06 19.42 0.37
CA THR A 253 0.24 19.81 -1.02
C THR A 253 -0.80 19.17 -1.91
N LEU A 254 -1.50 19.97 -2.73
CA LEU A 254 -2.48 19.45 -3.68
C LEU A 254 -1.75 18.85 -4.90
N MET A 255 -1.72 17.52 -5.00
CA MET A 255 -1.16 16.82 -6.18
C MET A 255 -2.14 16.81 -7.35
N TYR A 256 -3.44 16.72 -7.03
CA TYR A 256 -4.53 16.68 -8.00
C TYR A 256 -5.80 17.25 -7.37
N SER A 257 -6.50 18.11 -8.11
CA SER A 257 -7.93 18.35 -7.91
C SER A 257 -8.67 18.04 -9.20
N ARG A 258 -9.92 17.60 -9.07
CA ARG A 258 -10.83 17.46 -10.20
C ARG A 258 -11.07 18.83 -10.85
N PRO A 259 -10.94 18.95 -12.18
CA PRO A 259 -11.28 20.19 -12.87
C PRO A 259 -12.76 20.54 -12.68
N CYS A 260 -13.05 21.72 -12.14
CA CYS A 260 -14.42 22.20 -11.98
C CYS A 260 -15.09 22.34 -13.36
N SER A 261 -16.26 21.74 -13.55
CA SER A 261 -16.94 21.61 -14.85
C SER A 261 -17.64 22.89 -15.34
N SER A 262 -17.12 24.07 -14.97
CA SER A 262 -17.73 25.38 -15.21
C SER A 262 -16.92 26.22 -16.19
N SER A 263 -16.67 25.69 -17.39
CA SER A 263 -15.96 26.38 -18.48
C SER A 263 -16.24 25.80 -19.89
N MET A 264 -17.48 25.32 -20.11
CA MET A 264 -18.00 24.99 -21.44
C MET A 264 -19.44 25.52 -21.61
N GLU A 265 -19.54 26.83 -21.77
CA GLU A 265 -20.62 27.53 -22.51
C GLU A 265 -19.99 28.21 -23.74
#